data_AF-W8TFT8-F1
#
_entry.id   AF-W8TFT8-F1
#
_cell.length_a   1.000
_cell.length_b   1.000
_cell.length_c   1.000
_cell.angle_alpha   90.00
_cell.angle_beta   90.00
_cell.angle_gamma   90.00
#
_symmetry.space_group_name_H-M   'P 1'
#
loop_
_entity.id
_entity.type
_entity.pdbx_description
1 polymer ?
#
loop_
_entity_poly.entity_id
_entity_poly.type
_entity_poly.pdbx_seq_one_letter_code
_entity_poly.pdbx_strand_id
1 'polypeptide(L)' 'MKKKDLIEAAGISQSSLSKMGRNENVHTDILVKVCKALNCDIGDIMEIIIKDDGVNTNDDK' A
#
# COMPACT_ATOMS: atom_id res chain seq x y z
N MET A 1 6.37 10.54 -9.03
CA MET A 1 5.75 11.20 -7.87
C MET A 1 6.66 11.04 -6.65
N LYS A 2 6.97 12.11 -5.93
CA LYS A 2 7.63 12.04 -4.61
C LYS A 2 6.57 11.84 -3.51
N LYS A 3 7.01 11.43 -2.32
CA LYS A 3 6.13 11.23 -1.15
C LYS A 3 5.23 12.45 -0.84
N LYS A 4 5.80 13.66 -0.94
CA LYS A 4 5.07 14.90 -0.70
C LYS A 4 3.95 15.10 -1.73
N ASP A 5 4.24 14.89 -3.01
CA ASP A 5 3.24 15.06 -4.07
C ASP A 5 2.10 14.04 -3.91
N LEU A 6 2.37 12.82 -3.41
CA LEU A 6 1.32 11.84 -3.11
C LEU A 6 0.39 12.29 -1.98
N ILE A 7 0.95 12.86 -0.91
CA ILE A 7 0.17 13.39 0.22
C ILE A 7 -0.79 14.46 -0.27
N GLU A 8 -0.29 15.40 -1.08
CA GLU A 8 -1.08 16.50 -1.64
C GLU A 8 -2.13 15.98 -2.62
N ALA A 9 -1.77 15.10 -3.56
CA ALA A 9 -2.68 14.58 -4.57
C ALA A 9 -3.78 13.67 -3.98
N ALA A 10 -3.45 12.85 -2.98
CA ALA A 10 -4.40 11.93 -2.35
C ALA A 10 -5.21 12.58 -1.21
N GLY A 11 -4.83 13.76 -0.71
CA GLY A 11 -5.49 14.38 0.43
C GLY A 11 -5.42 13.51 1.70
N ILE A 12 -4.24 12.92 1.94
CA ILE A 12 -3.93 12.11 3.13
C ILE A 12 -2.94 12.85 4.03
N SER A 13 -2.84 12.46 5.30
CA SER A 13 -1.84 13.04 6.19
C SER A 13 -0.46 12.41 5.96
N GLN A 14 0.59 13.14 6.37
CA GLN A 14 1.94 12.57 6.44
C GLN A 14 2.01 11.36 7.38
N SER A 15 1.22 11.34 8.47
CA SER A 15 1.16 10.20 9.38
C SER A 15 0.62 8.95 8.69
N SER A 16 -0.42 9.06 7.86
CA SER A 16 -0.95 7.93 7.09
C SER A 16 0.07 7.39 6.11
N LEU A 17 0.82 8.26 5.41
CA LEU A 17 1.90 7.82 4.52
C LEU A 17 3.03 7.11 5.29
N SER A 18 3.40 7.63 6.47
CA SER A 18 4.42 7.02 7.34
C SER A 18 4.00 5.66 7.92
N LYS A 19 2.69 5.43 8.14
CA LYS A 19 2.16 4.12 8.52
C LYS A 19 2.28 3.11 7.38
N MET A 20 1.86 3.49 6.17
CA MET A 20 2.00 2.64 4.98
C MET A 20 3.47 2.26 4.73
N GLY A 21 4.40 3.21 4.84
CA GLY A 21 5.84 2.94 4.67
C GLY A 21 6.46 2.07 5.76
N ARG A 22 5.76 1.79 6.86
CA ARG A 22 6.18 0.91 7.96
C ARG A 22 5.32 -0.35 8.08
N ASN A 23 4.50 -0.65 7.06
CA ASN A 23 3.55 -1.78 7.05
C ASN A 23 2.60 -1.78 8.26
N GLU A 24 2.24 -0.59 8.76
CA GLU A 24 1.25 -0.45 9.82
C GLU A 24 -0.17 -0.31 9.25
N ASN A 25 -1.16 -0.61 10.08
CA ASN A 25 -2.57 -0.52 9.72
C ASN A 25 -2.98 0.91 9.34
N VAL A 26 -3.73 1.01 8.25
CA VAL A 26 -4.43 2.21 7.80
C VAL A 26 -5.90 1.89 7.55
N HIS A 27 -6.74 2.91 7.58
CA HIS A 27 -8.14 2.77 7.18
C HIS A 27 -8.25 2.60 5.67
N THR A 28 -9.26 1.85 5.22
CA THR A 28 -9.48 1.57 3.79
C THR A 28 -9.74 2.84 2.97
N ASP A 29 -10.26 3.91 3.57
CA ASP A 29 -10.46 5.19 2.88
C ASP A 29 -9.15 5.83 2.40
N ILE A 30 -8.05 5.64 3.15
CA ILE A 30 -6.70 6.08 2.75
C ILE A 30 -6.29 5.38 1.47
N LEU A 31 -6.55 4.07 1.37
CA LEU A 31 -6.21 3.28 0.19
C LEU A 31 -7.02 3.73 -1.03
N VAL A 32 -8.33 3.98 -0.86
CA VAL A 32 -9.20 4.52 -1.92
C VAL A 32 -8.72 5.87 -2.42
N LYS A 33 -8.26 6.75 -1.52
CA LYS A 33 -7.68 8.06 -1.87
C LYS A 33 -6.40 7.93 -2.70
N VAL A 34 -5.54 6.99 -2.32
CA VAL A 34 -4.30 6.68 -3.07
C VAL A 34 -4.63 6.13 -4.45
N CYS A 35 -5.59 5.21 -4.56
CA CYS A 35 -6.06 4.67 -5.84
C CYS A 35 -6.54 5.79 -6.79
N LYS A 36 -7.34 6.73 -6.27
CA LYS A 36 -7.81 7.90 -7.03
C LYS A 36 -6.68 8.84 -7.45
N ALA A 37 -5.70 9.09 -6.57
CA ALA A 37 -4.56 9.96 -6.87
C ALA A 37 -3.63 9.38 -7.94
N LEU A 38 -3.52 8.05 -7.98
CA LEU A 38 -2.68 7.32 -8.94
C LEU A 38 -3.45 6.84 -10.17
N ASN A 39 -4.78 7.01 -10.20
CA ASN A 39 -5.69 6.51 -11.23
C ASN A 39 -5.50 5.00 -11.50
N CYS A 40 -5.54 4.22 -10.44
CA CYS A 40 -5.36 2.75 -10.45
C CYS A 40 -6.41 2.07 -9.56
N ASP A 41 -6.50 0.74 -9.66
CA ASP A 41 -7.33 -0.06 -8.76
C ASP A 41 -6.52 -0.53 -7.54
N ILE A 42 -7.22 -1.01 -6.51
CA ILE A 42 -6.61 -1.47 -5.26
C ILE A 42 -5.62 -2.63 -5.48
N GLY A 43 -5.91 -3.52 -6.44
CA GLY A 43 -5.03 -4.63 -6.80
C GLY A 43 -3.70 -4.21 -7.44
N ASP A 44 -3.60 -2.98 -7.94
CA ASP A 44 -2.36 -2.45 -8.53
C ASP A 44 -1.34 -2.00 -7.46
N ILE A 45 -1.80 -1.76 -6.23
CA ILE A 45 -0.96 -1.19 -5.14
C ILE A 45 -0.84 -2.10 -3.92
N MET A 46 -1.60 -3.20 -3.85
CA MET A 46 -1.53 -4.14 -2.74
C MET A 46 -1.83 -5.58 -3.12
N GLU A 47 -1.26 -6.50 -2.35
CA GLU A 47 -1.45 -7.94 -2.46
C GLU A 47 -1.74 -8.52 -1.08
N ILE A 48 -2.63 -9.50 -1.02
CA ILE A 48 -2.88 -10.28 0.19
C ILE A 48 -1.85 -11.41 0.23
N ILE A 49 -0.88 -11.30 1.14
CA ILE A 49 0.09 -12.37 1.37
C ILE A 49 -0.53 -13.40 2.31
N ILE A 50 -0.94 -14.54 1.76
CA ILE A 50 -1.27 -15.73 2.54
C ILE A 50 0.05 -16.35 2.98
N LYS A 51 0.49 -16.06 4.20
CA LYS A 51 1.59 -16.82 4.79
C LYS A 51 1.04 -18.19 5.17
N ASP A 52 1.31 -19.19 4.33
CA ASP A 52 1.27 -20.57 4.76
C ASP A 52 2.40 -20.73 5.77
N ASP A 53 2.08 -21.00 7.04
CA ASP A 53 3.05 -21.18 8.11
C ASP A 53 3.97 -22.43 7.93
N GLY A 54 4.20 -22.91 6.69
CA GLY A 54 4.92 -24.15 6.44
C GLY A 54 5.24 -24.56 4.99
N VAL A 55 5.32 -23.66 4.00
CA VAL A 55 5.91 -24.04 2.69
C VAL A 55 7.27 -23.36 2.52
N ASN A 56 8.33 -24.15 2.74
CA ASN A 56 9.67 -23.84 2.27
C ASN A 56 9.68 -24.13 0.76
N THR A 57 9.27 -23.17 -0.07
CA THR A 57 9.53 -23.23 -1.50
C THR A 57 11.00 -22.90 -1.71
N ASN A 58 11.84 -23.94 -1.67
CA ASN A 58 12.98 -23.97 -2.60
C ASN A 58 12.39 -24.06 -4.00
N ASP A 59 11.86 -22.95 -4.52
CA ASP A 59 11.56 -22.82 -5.94
C ASP A 59 12.84 -22.33 -6.60
N ASP A 60 13.62 -23.33 -7.00
CA ASP A 60 14.79 -23.24 -7.85
C ASP A 60 14.51 -22.41 -9.12
N LYS A 61 15.18 -21.26 -9.23
CA LYS A 61 16.06 -20.96 -10.37
C LYS A 61 17.08 -19.87 -10.05
#